data_AF-A0A9E3VSF9-F1
#
_entry.id   AF-A0A9E3VSF9-F1
#
_cell.length_a   1.000
_cell.length_b   1.000
_cell.length_c   1.000
_cell.angle_alpha   90.00
_cell.angle_beta   90.00
_cell.angle_gamma   90.00
#
_symmetry.space_group_name_H-M   'P 1'
#
loop_
_entity.id
_entity.type
_entity.pdbx_description
1 polymer ?
#
loop_
_entity_poly.entity_id
_entity_poly.type
_entity_poly.pdbx_seq_one_letter_code
_entity_poly.pdbx_strand_id
1 'polypeptide(L)'
;MSKINSTLLFLILGFIVPLQAQLITADPTFPTDNEAVTITFFANEGNGGLAGYTGDVYVHSGVITNNSGSGSDWKYVISDWGENIPKAKLTRIATDTYTLSITPDIRSFYGVPAAETIEKMAFVFRSASPVNGGYLEGKTAENGDIFYDVYADGLFVNFITPDAPQVLIEENQSLEIAVASAGADSLKLYLNNSLLTSTTSNTISYTIPAGSTGSNKVKAIALTNTEMVADSFT
;
A
#
# COMPACT_ATOMS: atom_id res chain seq x y z
N MET A 1 57.97 -25.52 19.33
CA MET A 1 56.93 -24.48 19.55
C MET A 1 56.24 -24.24 18.21
N SER A 2 55.11 -24.90 17.98
CA SER A 2 54.31 -24.72 16.76
C SER A 2 53.27 -23.63 17.01
N LYS A 3 53.26 -22.58 16.18
CA LYS A 3 52.25 -21.51 16.23
C LYS A 3 51.09 -21.90 15.33
N ILE A 4 49.91 -22.09 15.91
CA ILE A 4 48.66 -22.32 15.17
C ILE A 4 48.08 -20.94 14.83
N ASN A 5 48.04 -20.60 13.54
CA ASN A 5 47.38 -19.39 13.06
C ASN A 5 45.87 -19.68 12.99
N SER A 6 45.08 -19.04 13.86
CA SER A 6 43.63 -19.10 13.83
C SER A 6 43.12 -18.06 12.82
N THR A 7 42.70 -18.52 11.65
CA THR A 7 41.98 -17.70 10.66
C THR A 7 40.53 -17.59 11.14
N LEU A 8 40.13 -16.42 11.64
CA LEU A 8 38.76 -16.13 12.03
C LEU A 8 37.92 -15.90 10.76
N LEU A 9 37.13 -16.90 10.37
CA LEU A 9 36.15 -16.79 9.28
C LEU A 9 34.93 -16.01 9.80
N PHE A 10 34.85 -14.72 9.48
CA PHE A 10 33.67 -13.91 9.75
C PHE A 10 32.56 -14.32 8.77
N LEU A 11 31.59 -15.11 9.26
CA LEU A 11 30.37 -15.40 8.54
C LEU A 11 29.48 -14.14 8.61
N ILE A 12 29.54 -13.30 7.59
CA ILE A 12 28.58 -12.19 7.42
C ILE A 12 27.23 -12.84 7.08
N LEU A 13 26.40 -13.04 8.10
CA LEU A 13 25.00 -13.36 7.92
C LEU A 13 24.33 -12.08 7.38
N GLY A 14 24.17 -12.00 6.06
CA GLY A 14 23.40 -10.92 5.43
C GLY A 14 21.96 -11.00 5.92
N PHE A 15 21.56 -10.06 6.77
CA PHE A 15 20.17 -9.85 7.12
C PHE A 15 19.49 -9.22 5.89
N ILE A 16 18.88 -10.05 5.05
CA ILE A 16 17.92 -9.57 4.06
C ILE A 16 16.70 -9.14 4.88
N VAL A 17 16.57 -7.83 5.12
CA VAL A 17 15.31 -7.28 5.63
C VAL A 17 14.32 -7.37 4.48
N PRO A 18 13.24 -8.16 4.58
CA PRO A 18 12.24 -8.17 3.53
C PRO A 18 11.62 -6.77 3.45
N LEU A 19 11.66 -6.16 2.27
CA LEU A 19 10.75 -5.05 1.97
C LEU A 19 9.34 -5.60 2.20
N GLN A 20 8.58 -5.02 3.13
CA GLN A 20 7.16 -5.38 3.25
C GLN A 20 6.47 -4.92 1.97
N ALA A 21 5.97 -5.87 1.18
CA ALA A 21 5.15 -5.51 0.04
C ALA A 21 3.79 -5.00 0.55
N GLN A 22 3.20 -4.08 -0.20
CA GLN A 22 1.91 -3.51 0.18
C GLN A 22 0.85 -4.61 0.20
N LEU A 23 0.10 -4.71 1.32
CA LEU A 23 -0.99 -5.68 1.47
C LEU A 23 -2.13 -5.42 0.46
N ILE A 24 -2.39 -4.14 0.19
CA ILE A 24 -3.30 -3.69 -0.86
C ILE A 24 -2.72 -2.50 -1.62
N THR A 25 -3.11 -2.34 -2.89
CA THR A 25 -2.91 -1.12 -3.67
C THR A 25 -4.26 -0.61 -4.21
N ALA A 26 -4.31 0.65 -4.59
CA ALA A 26 -5.46 1.24 -5.29
C ALA A 26 -5.03 1.90 -6.61
N ASP A 27 -5.92 1.81 -7.59
CA ASP A 27 -5.85 2.56 -8.85
C ASP A 27 -7.18 3.31 -9.06
N PRO A 28 -7.19 4.66 -9.03
CA PRO A 28 -6.01 5.53 -8.84
C PRO A 28 -5.44 5.47 -7.41
N THR A 29 -4.18 5.89 -7.26
CA THR A 29 -3.45 5.86 -5.97
C THR A 29 -4.00 6.84 -4.93
N PHE A 30 -4.59 7.95 -5.38
CA PHE A 30 -5.21 8.97 -4.52
C PHE A 30 -6.70 9.03 -4.86
N PRO A 31 -7.47 7.97 -4.59
CA PRO A 31 -8.85 7.90 -5.04
C PRO A 31 -9.69 8.92 -4.28
N THR A 32 -10.45 9.69 -5.04
CA THR A 32 -11.50 10.55 -4.55
C THR A 32 -12.81 9.78 -4.42
N ASP A 33 -13.76 10.30 -3.65
CA ASP A 33 -15.00 9.58 -3.35
C ASP A 33 -15.99 9.49 -4.54
N ASN A 34 -15.76 10.27 -5.59
CA ASN A 34 -16.62 10.43 -6.76
C ASN A 34 -16.06 9.76 -8.03
N GLU A 35 -15.03 8.91 -7.90
CA GLU A 35 -14.46 8.14 -9.00
C GLU A 35 -14.38 6.65 -8.70
N ALA A 36 -14.26 5.87 -9.78
CA ALA A 36 -14.05 4.43 -9.69
C ALA A 36 -12.66 4.11 -9.14
N VAL A 37 -12.56 3.06 -8.33
CA VAL A 37 -11.28 2.58 -7.82
C VAL A 37 -11.17 1.06 -7.95
N THR A 38 -10.00 0.60 -8.35
CA THR A 38 -9.64 -0.82 -8.33
C THR A 38 -8.70 -1.08 -7.17
N ILE A 39 -9.13 -1.90 -6.21
CA ILE A 39 -8.28 -2.37 -5.11
C ILE A 39 -7.63 -3.68 -5.53
N THR A 40 -6.31 -3.77 -5.46
CA THR A 40 -5.59 -5.05 -5.60
C THR A 40 -5.19 -5.53 -4.21
N PHE A 41 -5.49 -6.79 -3.91
CA PHE A 41 -5.14 -7.48 -2.67
C PHE A 41 -4.12 -8.59 -2.92
N PHE A 42 -3.06 -8.56 -2.13
CA PHE A 42 -1.98 -9.56 -2.16
C PHE A 42 -2.14 -10.51 -0.97
N ALA A 43 -2.72 -11.68 -1.23
CA ALA A 43 -3.14 -12.65 -0.23
C ALA A 43 -2.00 -13.32 0.55
N ASN A 44 -0.77 -13.23 0.04
CA ASN A 44 0.45 -13.69 0.69
C ASN A 44 1.10 -12.64 1.61
N GLU A 45 0.60 -11.39 1.62
CA GLU A 45 1.07 -10.31 2.48
C GLU A 45 0.22 -10.20 3.76
N GLY A 46 0.61 -9.29 4.67
CA GLY A 46 -0.11 -9.06 5.93
C GLY A 46 -0.02 -10.28 6.85
N ASN A 47 -1.15 -10.76 7.36
CA ASN A 47 -1.17 -12.00 8.15
C ASN A 47 -1.02 -13.27 7.31
N GLY A 48 -1.02 -13.17 5.97
CA GLY A 48 -0.92 -14.30 5.04
C GLY A 48 -2.07 -15.30 5.16
N GLY A 49 -3.20 -14.95 5.78
CA GLY A 49 -4.28 -15.90 6.10
C GLY A 49 -4.98 -16.50 4.87
N LEU A 50 -4.80 -15.89 3.69
CA LEU A 50 -5.30 -16.36 2.40
C LEU A 50 -4.19 -16.83 1.45
N ALA A 51 -2.94 -16.93 1.91
CA ALA A 51 -1.81 -17.36 1.10
C ALA A 51 -2.02 -18.77 0.55
N GLY A 52 -1.87 -18.95 -0.77
CA GLY A 52 -2.10 -20.21 -1.46
C GLY A 52 -3.56 -20.64 -1.56
N TYR A 53 -4.51 -19.85 -1.05
CA TYR A 53 -5.94 -20.15 -1.18
C TYR A 53 -6.37 -20.00 -2.64
N THR A 54 -7.10 -20.99 -3.17
CA THR A 54 -7.49 -21.05 -4.58
C THR A 54 -8.98 -20.93 -4.82
N GLY A 55 -9.80 -20.88 -3.75
CA GLY A 55 -11.23 -20.68 -3.84
C GLY A 55 -11.62 -19.21 -4.07
N ASP A 56 -12.92 -18.96 -4.11
CA ASP A 56 -13.46 -17.61 -4.22
C ASP A 56 -13.13 -16.78 -2.97
N VAL A 57 -12.68 -15.54 -3.18
CA VAL A 57 -12.39 -14.56 -2.13
C VAL A 57 -13.46 -13.47 -2.15
N TYR A 58 -13.93 -13.10 -0.97
CA TYR A 58 -14.89 -12.02 -0.75
C TYR A 58 -14.31 -11.00 0.23
N VAL A 59 -14.84 -9.78 0.21
CA VAL A 59 -14.48 -8.73 1.17
C VAL A 59 -15.64 -8.44 2.12
N HIS A 60 -15.35 -8.32 3.41
CA HIS A 60 -16.18 -7.57 4.33
C HIS A 60 -15.68 -6.13 4.32
N SER A 61 -16.53 -5.19 3.92
CA SER A 61 -16.11 -3.81 3.69
C SER A 61 -17.13 -2.79 4.13
N GLY A 62 -16.64 -1.68 4.65
CA GLY A 62 -17.39 -0.47 4.98
C GLY A 62 -16.47 0.74 4.82
N VAL A 63 -16.86 1.88 5.38
CA VAL A 63 -16.07 3.11 5.35
C VAL A 63 -15.94 3.73 6.74
N ILE A 64 -14.83 4.44 6.94
CA ILE A 64 -14.71 5.44 8.00
C ILE A 64 -15.15 6.78 7.43
N THR A 65 -15.96 7.50 8.19
CA THR A 65 -16.49 8.82 7.79
C THR A 65 -16.26 9.82 8.91
N ASN A 66 -16.55 11.09 8.64
CA ASN A 66 -16.58 12.13 9.66
C ASN A 66 -17.63 11.88 10.78
N ASN A 67 -18.51 10.88 10.63
CA ASN A 67 -19.48 10.44 11.63
C ASN A 67 -19.03 9.18 12.41
N SER A 68 -17.84 8.64 12.11
CA SER A 68 -17.25 7.51 12.83
C SER A 68 -16.63 7.98 14.14
N GLY A 69 -16.95 7.30 15.26
CA GLY A 69 -16.39 7.62 16.57
C GLY A 69 -14.98 7.04 16.82
N SER A 70 -14.54 6.08 16.00
CA SER A 70 -13.21 5.47 16.07
C SER A 70 -12.87 4.74 14.75
N GLY A 71 -11.63 4.28 14.60
CA GLY A 71 -11.19 3.47 13.45
C GLY A 71 -11.86 2.09 13.34
N SER A 72 -12.58 1.63 14.36
CA SER A 72 -13.38 0.40 14.31
C SER A 72 -14.88 0.67 14.14
N ASP A 73 -15.31 1.94 14.10
CA ASP A 73 -16.71 2.32 13.90
C ASP A 73 -17.00 2.50 12.41
N TRP A 74 -17.03 1.37 11.70
CA TRP A 74 -17.30 1.34 10.27
C TRP A 74 -18.75 1.67 10.00
N LYS A 75 -18.97 2.55 9.02
CA LYS A 75 -20.28 2.89 8.48
C LYS A 75 -20.48 2.20 7.13
N TYR A 76 -21.74 2.10 6.72
CA TYR A 76 -22.12 1.62 5.38
C TYR A 76 -21.49 0.28 4.99
N VAL A 77 -21.43 -0.65 5.97
CA VAL A 77 -20.96 -2.01 5.72
C VAL A 77 -21.83 -2.66 4.65
N ILE A 78 -21.19 -3.19 3.60
CA ILE A 78 -21.89 -3.56 2.37
C ILE A 78 -22.71 -4.86 2.47
N SER A 79 -22.44 -5.70 3.48
CA SER A 79 -23.13 -6.96 3.76
C SER A 79 -22.80 -7.48 5.16
N ASP A 80 -23.61 -8.40 5.68
CA ASP A 80 -23.32 -9.07 6.94
C ASP A 80 -22.04 -9.94 6.85
N TRP A 81 -21.43 -10.23 8.01
CA TRP A 81 -20.25 -11.11 8.05
C TRP A 81 -20.59 -12.52 7.52
N GLY A 82 -19.78 -13.01 6.59
CA GLY A 82 -19.99 -14.30 5.93
C GLY A 82 -21.01 -14.27 4.78
N GLU A 83 -21.68 -13.14 4.52
CA GLU A 83 -22.59 -13.02 3.39
C GLU A 83 -21.82 -12.79 2.08
N ASN A 84 -22.06 -13.65 1.09
CA ASN A 84 -21.43 -13.59 -0.23
C ASN A 84 -22.36 -12.86 -1.21
N ILE A 85 -22.11 -11.57 -1.45
CA ILE A 85 -22.85 -10.77 -2.44
C ILE A 85 -21.99 -10.43 -3.66
N PRO A 86 -22.58 -10.21 -4.86
CA PRO A 86 -21.81 -9.95 -6.08
C PRO A 86 -20.81 -8.79 -5.97
N LYS A 87 -21.20 -7.66 -5.36
CA LYS A 87 -20.30 -6.50 -5.20
C LYS A 87 -19.15 -6.70 -4.22
N ALA A 88 -19.20 -7.75 -3.39
CA ALA A 88 -18.14 -8.09 -2.44
C ALA A 88 -17.17 -9.15 -2.99
N LYS A 89 -17.43 -9.72 -4.17
CA LYS A 89 -16.60 -10.78 -4.75
C LYS A 89 -15.36 -10.20 -5.42
N LEU A 90 -14.19 -10.75 -5.11
CA LEU A 90 -12.95 -10.40 -5.79
C LEU A 90 -12.74 -11.26 -7.05
N THR A 91 -12.00 -10.69 -7.99
CA THR A 91 -11.53 -11.39 -9.19
C THR A 91 -10.08 -11.79 -9.01
N ARG A 92 -9.77 -13.09 -9.13
CA ARG A 92 -8.38 -13.55 -9.09
C ARG A 92 -7.69 -13.22 -10.41
N ILE A 93 -6.57 -12.50 -10.35
CA ILE A 93 -5.79 -12.10 -11.54
C ILE A 93 -4.43 -12.81 -11.64
N ALA A 94 -3.90 -13.31 -10.51
CA ALA A 94 -2.70 -14.14 -10.47
C ALA A 94 -2.71 -15.05 -9.23
N THR A 95 -1.64 -15.81 -9.02
CA THR A 95 -1.41 -16.50 -7.74
C THR A 95 -1.40 -15.46 -6.62
N ASP A 96 -2.17 -15.71 -5.56
CA ASP A 96 -2.30 -14.85 -4.40
C ASP A 96 -2.64 -13.37 -4.69
N THR A 97 -3.12 -13.05 -5.89
CA THR A 97 -3.43 -11.66 -6.27
C THR A 97 -4.87 -11.56 -6.78
N TYR A 98 -5.63 -10.68 -6.14
CA TYR A 98 -7.06 -10.52 -6.37
C TYR A 98 -7.40 -9.04 -6.54
N THR A 99 -8.41 -8.71 -7.35
CA THR A 99 -8.90 -7.35 -7.51
C THR A 99 -10.37 -7.21 -7.10
N LEU A 100 -10.68 -6.08 -6.48
CA LEU A 100 -12.04 -5.62 -6.22
C LEU A 100 -12.27 -4.35 -7.05
N SER A 101 -13.34 -4.34 -7.84
CA SER A 101 -13.76 -3.15 -8.59
C SER A 101 -14.85 -2.42 -7.83
N ILE A 102 -14.57 -1.19 -7.39
CA ILE A 102 -15.50 -0.30 -6.71
C ILE A 102 -16.01 0.69 -7.75
N THR A 103 -17.26 0.50 -8.18
CA THR A 103 -17.89 1.24 -9.29
C THR A 103 -19.35 1.57 -8.98
N PRO A 104 -19.93 2.63 -9.59
CA PRO A 104 -19.28 3.59 -10.49
C PRO A 104 -18.29 4.52 -9.77
N ASP A 105 -18.44 4.67 -8.47
CA ASP A 105 -17.57 5.45 -7.59
C ASP A 105 -17.66 4.92 -6.14
N ILE A 106 -16.73 5.33 -5.28
CA ILE A 106 -16.69 4.91 -3.86
C ILE A 106 -18.00 5.23 -3.16
N ARG A 107 -18.48 6.48 -3.29
CA ARG A 107 -19.68 6.95 -2.60
C ARG A 107 -20.93 6.13 -2.96
N SER A 108 -21.14 5.86 -4.23
CA SER A 108 -22.25 5.07 -4.77
C SER A 108 -22.13 3.59 -4.39
N PHE A 109 -20.92 3.04 -4.36
CA PHE A 109 -20.68 1.64 -3.99
C PHE A 109 -21.09 1.33 -2.55
N TYR A 110 -20.77 2.25 -1.62
CA TYR A 110 -21.14 2.16 -0.20
C TYR A 110 -22.52 2.78 0.11
N GLY A 111 -23.05 3.64 -0.76
CA GLY A 111 -24.34 4.32 -0.56
C GLY A 111 -24.26 5.47 0.45
N VAL A 112 -23.14 6.19 0.49
CA VAL A 112 -22.90 7.26 1.47
C VAL A 112 -23.59 8.57 1.06
N PRO A 113 -24.42 9.21 1.91
CA PRO A 113 -25.08 10.48 1.61
C PRO A 113 -24.10 11.61 1.35
N ALA A 114 -24.42 12.51 0.41
CA ALA A 114 -23.53 13.60 -0.02
C ALA A 114 -23.07 14.56 1.10
N ALA A 115 -23.80 14.64 2.21
CA ALA A 115 -23.43 15.47 3.37
C ALA A 115 -22.34 14.85 4.25
N GLU A 116 -21.99 13.59 4.05
CA GLU A 116 -20.95 12.89 4.80
C GLU A 116 -19.68 12.75 3.98
N THR A 117 -18.55 13.01 4.63
CA THR A 117 -17.21 12.85 4.08
C THR A 117 -16.72 11.43 4.36
N ILE A 118 -16.32 10.73 3.30
CA ILE A 118 -15.64 9.43 3.40
C ILE A 118 -14.17 9.72 3.64
N GLU A 119 -13.63 9.20 4.74
CA GLU A 119 -12.22 9.38 5.10
C GLU A 119 -11.38 8.18 4.68
N LYS A 120 -11.90 6.96 4.87
CA LYS A 120 -11.20 5.71 4.52
C LYS A 120 -12.17 4.64 4.05
N MET A 121 -11.73 3.82 3.10
CA MET A 121 -12.32 2.50 2.86
C MET A 121 -11.71 1.50 3.83
N ALA A 122 -12.52 0.58 4.34
CA ALA A 122 -12.11 -0.44 5.30
C ALA A 122 -12.39 -1.85 4.77
N PHE A 123 -11.46 -2.79 5.01
CA PHE A 123 -11.48 -4.12 4.42
C PHE A 123 -11.03 -5.21 5.40
N VAL A 124 -11.72 -6.34 5.36
CA VAL A 124 -11.22 -7.66 5.74
C VAL A 124 -11.53 -8.62 4.59
N PHE A 125 -10.50 -9.24 4.02
CA PHE A 125 -10.69 -10.24 2.97
C PHE A 125 -10.95 -11.60 3.59
N ARG A 126 -11.78 -12.44 2.95
CA ARG A 126 -12.08 -13.76 3.48
C ARG A 126 -12.33 -14.81 2.41
N SER A 127 -12.17 -16.09 2.80
CA SER A 127 -12.65 -17.21 1.99
C SER A 127 -14.18 -17.16 1.83
N ALA A 128 -14.69 -17.73 0.73
CA ALA A 128 -16.13 -17.80 0.47
C ALA A 128 -16.91 -18.62 1.51
N SER A 129 -16.26 -19.64 2.06
CA SER A 129 -16.83 -20.56 3.06
C SER A 129 -15.82 -20.81 4.18
N PRO A 130 -16.27 -21.26 5.36
CA PRO A 130 -15.36 -21.66 6.43
C PRO A 130 -14.44 -22.82 6.01
N VAL A 131 -13.17 -22.72 6.39
CA VAL A 131 -12.14 -23.75 6.28
C VAL A 131 -11.74 -24.15 7.70
N ASN A 132 -11.92 -25.42 8.06
CA ASN A 132 -11.63 -25.93 9.41
C ASN A 132 -12.37 -25.19 10.55
N GLY A 133 -13.62 -24.79 10.31
CA GLY A 133 -14.48 -24.21 11.34
C GLY A 133 -14.44 -22.68 11.47
N GLY A 134 -13.64 -21.98 10.66
CA GLY A 134 -13.62 -20.52 10.59
C GLY A 134 -13.34 -20.03 9.16
N TYR A 135 -13.59 -18.76 8.87
CA TYR A 135 -13.16 -18.19 7.59
C TYR A 135 -11.63 -18.03 7.60
N LEU A 136 -11.00 -18.25 6.44
CA LEU A 136 -9.66 -17.72 6.24
C LEU A 136 -9.78 -16.21 6.09
N GLU A 137 -8.90 -15.44 6.71
CA GLU A 137 -8.99 -13.97 6.76
C GLU A 137 -7.68 -13.32 6.34
N GLY A 138 -7.74 -12.43 5.36
CA GLY A 138 -6.66 -11.51 4.98
C GLY A 138 -6.78 -10.21 5.76
N LYS A 139 -5.81 -9.97 6.63
CA LYS A 139 -5.73 -8.83 7.56
C LYS A 139 -4.30 -8.26 7.58
N THR A 140 -4.08 -7.17 8.32
CA THR A 140 -2.70 -6.67 8.56
C THR A 140 -1.85 -7.74 9.26
N ALA A 141 -0.52 -7.57 9.27
CA ALA A 141 0.39 -8.51 9.94
C ALA A 141 0.08 -8.68 11.44
N GLU A 142 -0.46 -7.64 12.07
CA GLU A 142 -0.90 -7.61 13.46
C GLU A 142 -2.34 -8.14 13.65
N ASN A 143 -2.94 -8.74 12.62
CA ASN A 143 -4.34 -9.16 12.55
C ASN A 143 -5.35 -8.01 12.76
N GLY A 144 -4.94 -6.79 12.40
CA GLY A 144 -5.80 -5.63 12.35
C GLY A 144 -6.60 -5.55 11.06
N ASP A 145 -7.51 -4.59 11.03
CA ASP A 145 -8.27 -4.26 9.85
C ASP A 145 -7.45 -3.44 8.85
N ILE A 146 -7.80 -3.56 7.56
CA ILE A 146 -7.08 -2.89 6.47
C ILE A 146 -7.83 -1.62 6.10
N PHE A 147 -7.11 -0.51 6.00
CA PHE A 147 -7.68 0.79 5.60
C PHE A 147 -6.95 1.35 4.38
N TYR A 148 -7.70 2.04 3.53
CA TYR A 148 -7.15 2.84 2.44
C TYR A 148 -7.80 4.22 2.45
N ASP A 149 -6.98 5.27 2.41
CA ASP A 149 -7.46 6.63 2.50
C ASP A 149 -8.27 7.03 1.26
N VAL A 150 -9.34 7.80 1.48
CA VAL A 150 -10.10 8.47 0.43
C VAL A 150 -9.77 9.94 0.49
N TYR A 151 -9.35 10.48 -0.65
CA TYR A 151 -8.76 11.82 -0.74
C TYR A 151 -9.82 12.84 -1.17
N ALA A 152 -9.64 14.07 -0.73
CA ALA A 152 -10.26 15.22 -1.38
C ALA A 152 -9.41 15.65 -2.58
N ASP A 153 -9.99 16.44 -3.49
CA ASP A 153 -9.22 17.11 -4.54
C ASP A 153 -8.08 17.94 -3.92
N GLY A 154 -6.86 17.76 -4.42
CA GLY A 154 -5.69 18.45 -3.87
C GLY A 154 -4.37 17.99 -4.47
N LEU A 155 -3.28 18.61 -3.98
CA LEU A 155 -1.91 18.29 -4.34
C LEU A 155 -1.33 17.27 -3.35
N PHE A 156 -0.96 16.09 -3.85
CA PHE A 156 -0.43 14.99 -3.04
C PHE A 156 0.82 14.37 -3.67
N VAL A 157 1.70 13.80 -2.85
CA VAL A 157 2.83 12.99 -3.30
C VAL A 157 3.16 11.95 -2.24
N ASN A 158 3.30 10.69 -2.64
CA ASN A 158 3.71 9.59 -1.76
C ASN A 158 4.73 8.70 -2.47
N PHE A 159 5.68 8.14 -1.71
CA PHE A 159 6.41 6.95 -2.15
C PHE A 159 5.48 5.73 -2.11
N ILE A 160 5.43 5.00 -3.21
CA ILE A 160 4.77 3.69 -3.32
C ILE A 160 5.78 2.58 -3.05
N THR A 161 7.00 2.77 -3.53
CA THR A 161 8.15 1.93 -3.21
C THR A 161 9.35 2.83 -2.91
N PRO A 162 10.04 2.66 -1.77
CA PRO A 162 9.62 1.88 -0.62
C PRO A 162 8.45 2.52 0.13
N ASP A 163 7.62 1.71 0.77
CA ASP A 163 6.59 2.15 1.71
C ASP A 163 7.09 2.00 3.16
N ALA A 164 8.19 2.70 3.46
CA ALA A 164 8.82 2.66 4.76
C ALA A 164 9.54 3.98 5.05
N PRO A 165 9.54 4.47 6.31
CA PRO A 165 10.23 5.70 6.68
C PRO A 165 11.76 5.56 6.63
N GLN A 166 12.26 4.33 6.70
CA GLN A 166 13.68 4.02 6.61
C GLN A 166 13.92 2.74 5.80
N VAL A 167 14.93 2.75 4.92
CA VAL A 167 15.36 1.56 4.17
C VAL A 167 16.86 1.35 4.32
N LEU A 168 17.24 0.11 4.65
CA LEU A 168 18.64 -0.31 4.66
C LEU A 168 18.96 -1.02 3.35
N ILE A 169 19.99 -0.56 2.66
CA ILE A 169 20.53 -1.20 1.46
C ILE A 169 22.01 -1.50 1.64
N GLU A 170 22.44 -2.67 1.17
CA GLU A 170 23.84 -3.09 1.19
C GLU A 170 24.64 -2.41 0.06
N GLU A 171 25.96 -2.30 0.25
CA GLU A 171 26.85 -1.79 -0.78
C GLU A 171 26.73 -2.62 -2.08
N ASN A 172 26.74 -1.95 -3.23
CA ASN A 172 26.54 -2.55 -4.57
C ASN A 172 25.14 -3.12 -4.86
N GLN A 173 24.14 -2.93 -3.97
CA GLN A 173 22.74 -3.15 -4.31
C GLN A 173 22.13 -1.93 -5.00
N SER A 174 20.88 -2.03 -5.40
CA SER A 174 20.09 -0.90 -5.88
C SER A 174 18.73 -0.85 -5.20
N LEU A 175 18.25 0.35 -4.93
CA LEU A 175 16.93 0.61 -4.39
C LEU A 175 15.98 1.01 -5.53
N GLU A 176 14.90 0.25 -5.70
CA GLU A 176 13.81 0.66 -6.58
C GLU A 176 12.95 1.73 -5.90
N ILE A 177 12.59 2.75 -6.67
CA ILE A 177 11.78 3.87 -6.26
C ILE A 177 10.57 3.94 -7.17
N ALA A 178 9.38 3.99 -6.57
CA ALA A 178 8.13 4.34 -7.21
C ALA A 178 7.48 5.48 -6.41
N VAL A 179 7.12 6.56 -7.10
CA VAL A 179 6.44 7.73 -6.53
C VAL A 179 5.18 7.97 -7.34
N ALA A 180 4.09 8.30 -6.65
CA ALA A 180 2.86 8.78 -7.26
C ALA A 180 2.51 10.17 -6.72
N SER A 181 1.80 10.95 -7.54
CA SER A 181 1.18 12.23 -7.15
C SER A 181 -0.21 12.38 -7.72
N ALA A 182 -0.97 13.29 -7.11
CA ALA A 182 -2.22 13.81 -7.63
C ALA A 182 -2.21 15.34 -7.58
N GLY A 183 -2.92 15.97 -8.51
CA GLY A 183 -3.04 17.43 -8.60
C GLY A 183 -1.74 18.18 -8.95
N ALA A 184 -0.68 17.48 -9.36
CA ALA A 184 0.65 18.07 -9.62
C ALA A 184 0.83 18.46 -11.10
N ASP A 185 1.47 19.61 -11.33
CA ASP A 185 1.99 20.01 -12.64
C ASP A 185 3.35 19.34 -12.93
N SER A 186 4.10 19.03 -11.87
CA SER A 186 5.38 18.34 -11.99
C SER A 186 5.76 17.56 -10.73
N LEU A 187 6.49 16.47 -10.96
CA LEU A 187 7.14 15.64 -9.95
C LEU A 187 8.66 15.74 -10.05
N LYS A 188 9.33 15.75 -8.90
CA LYS A 188 10.79 15.77 -8.80
C LYS A 188 11.27 14.79 -7.74
N LEU A 189 12.32 14.04 -8.04
CA LEU A 189 12.97 13.11 -7.12
C LEU A 189 14.39 13.57 -6.82
N TYR A 190 14.74 13.60 -5.54
CA TYR A 190 16.03 14.05 -5.04
C TYR A 190 16.70 12.97 -4.19
N LEU A 191 18.02 12.92 -4.26
CA LEU A 191 18.88 12.23 -3.30
C LEU A 191 19.70 13.26 -2.54
N ASN A 192 19.52 13.30 -1.23
CA ASN A 192 19.94 14.35 -0.31
C ASN A 192 19.37 15.71 -0.73
N ASN A 193 20.05 16.41 -1.62
CA ASN A 193 19.61 17.66 -2.25
C ASN A 193 19.91 17.72 -3.76
N SER A 194 20.48 16.66 -4.32
CA SER A 194 20.75 16.58 -5.76
C SER A 194 19.50 16.07 -6.47
N LEU A 195 19.05 16.78 -7.51
CA LEU A 195 17.97 16.32 -8.37
C LEU A 195 18.44 15.07 -9.11
N LEU A 196 17.70 13.97 -8.98
CA LEU A 196 17.91 12.75 -9.75
C LEU A 196 17.14 12.81 -11.06
N THR A 197 15.84 13.10 -10.98
CA THR A 197 14.95 13.17 -12.14
C THR A 197 13.75 14.07 -11.88
N SER A 198 13.09 14.48 -12.95
CA SER A 198 11.83 15.23 -12.92
C SER A 198 10.94 14.86 -14.09
N THR A 199 9.64 14.97 -13.91
CA THR A 199 8.63 14.68 -14.94
C THR A 199 7.40 15.56 -14.77
N THR A 200 6.61 15.71 -15.82
CA THR A 200 5.26 16.28 -15.76
C THR A 200 4.17 15.20 -15.69
N SER A 201 4.58 13.92 -15.65
CA SER A 201 3.68 12.80 -15.33
C SER A 201 3.39 12.77 -13.84
N ASN A 202 2.32 12.06 -13.47
CA ASN A 202 1.92 11.84 -12.08
C ASN A 202 2.73 10.73 -11.38
N THR A 203 3.66 10.08 -12.08
CA THR A 203 4.47 8.99 -11.53
C THR A 203 5.95 9.12 -11.87
N ILE A 204 6.81 8.66 -10.96
CA ILE A 204 8.25 8.42 -11.19
C ILE A 204 8.56 6.97 -10.85
N SER A 205 9.26 6.29 -11.75
CA SER A 205 9.99 5.05 -11.45
C SER A 205 11.48 5.30 -11.62
N TYR A 206 12.29 4.95 -10.63
CA TYR A 206 13.72 5.20 -10.64
C TYR A 206 14.47 4.11 -9.87
N THR A 207 15.74 3.86 -10.22
CA THR A 207 16.60 2.93 -9.49
C THR A 207 17.80 3.69 -8.96
N ILE A 208 17.94 3.74 -7.63
CA ILE A 208 19.07 4.38 -6.97
C ILE A 208 20.12 3.31 -6.67
N PRO A 209 21.32 3.35 -7.29
CA PRO A 209 22.40 2.46 -6.89
C PRO A 209 22.87 2.83 -5.48
N ALA A 210 23.13 1.82 -4.63
CA ALA A 210 23.69 2.02 -3.31
C ALA A 210 25.06 2.70 -3.42
N GLY A 211 25.20 3.85 -2.77
CA GLY A 211 26.46 4.57 -2.67
C GLY A 211 27.35 4.05 -1.53
N SER A 212 28.38 4.82 -1.20
CA SER A 212 29.23 4.57 -0.03
C SER A 212 28.42 4.56 1.27
N THR A 213 28.94 3.90 2.31
CA THR A 213 28.33 3.86 3.64
C THR A 213 27.92 5.25 4.14
N GLY A 214 26.66 5.41 4.54
CA GLY A 214 26.13 6.65 5.08
C GLY A 214 24.60 6.67 5.06
N SER A 215 24.04 7.66 5.74
CA SER A 215 22.60 7.94 5.68
C SER A 215 22.32 8.88 4.51
N ASN A 216 21.32 8.55 3.68
CA ASN A 216 20.94 9.36 2.54
C ASN A 216 19.44 9.63 2.58
N LYS A 217 19.03 10.89 2.37
CA LYS A 217 17.61 11.24 2.33
C LYS A 217 17.10 11.16 0.90
N VAL A 218 16.08 10.35 0.62
CA VAL A 218 15.38 10.37 -0.67
C VAL A 218 14.13 11.22 -0.50
N LYS A 219 13.90 12.16 -1.41
CA LYS A 219 12.78 13.12 -1.30
C LYS A 219 12.07 13.28 -2.63
N ALA A 220 10.76 13.07 -2.62
CA ALA A 220 9.87 13.39 -3.72
C ALA A 220 9.20 14.73 -3.45
N ILE A 221 9.01 15.53 -4.51
CA ILE A 221 8.29 16.80 -4.44
C ILE A 221 7.27 16.83 -5.58
N ALA A 222 6.01 17.07 -5.24
CA ALA A 222 4.97 17.47 -6.19
C ALA A 222 4.78 18.98 -6.15
N LEU A 223 4.65 19.59 -7.32
CA LEU A 223 4.51 21.03 -7.46
C LEU A 223 3.32 21.37 -8.36
N THR A 224 2.64 22.47 -8.03
CA THR A 224 1.89 23.29 -8.98
C THR A 224 2.62 24.61 -9.21
N ASN A 225 2.02 25.51 -9.98
CA ASN A 225 2.52 26.88 -10.11
C ASN A 225 2.53 27.69 -8.80
N THR A 226 1.74 27.28 -7.79
CA THR A 226 1.55 28.03 -6.53
C THR A 226 1.84 27.23 -5.27
N GLU A 227 1.83 25.90 -5.34
CA GLU A 227 1.93 25.02 -4.18
C GLU A 227 3.04 23.98 -4.35
N MET A 228 3.53 23.47 -3.23
CA MET A 228 4.53 22.42 -3.17
C MET A 228 4.24 21.54 -1.96
N VAL A 229 4.20 20.23 -2.20
CA VAL A 229 4.18 19.20 -1.15
C VAL A 229 5.33 18.24 -1.37
N ALA A 230 5.79 17.58 -0.30
CA ALA A 230 6.92 16.69 -0.34
C ALA A 230 6.73 15.49 0.57
N ASP A 231 7.30 14.36 0.14
CA ASP A 231 7.43 13.14 0.93
C ASP A 231 8.91 12.71 0.92
N SER A 232 9.34 11.97 1.95
CA SER A 232 10.73 11.51 2.06
C SER A 232 10.92 10.36 3.04
N PHE A 233 11.88 9.49 2.72
CA PHE A 233 12.42 8.48 3.63
C PHE A 233 13.95 8.60 3.73
N THR A 234 14.55 7.82 4.63
CA THR A 234 16.01 7.79 4.87
C THR A 234 16.62 6.41 4.66
#